data_AF-A0A972ZXD0-F1
#
_entry.id   AF-A0A972ZXD0-F1
#
_cell.length_a   1.000
_cell.length_b   1.000
_cell.length_c   1.000
_cell.angle_alpha   90.00
_cell.angle_beta   90.00
_cell.angle_gamma   90.00
#
_symmetry.space_group_name_H-M   'P 1'
#
loop_
_entity.id
_entity.type
_entity.pdbx_description
1 polymer ?
#
loop_
_entity_poly.entity_id
_entity_poly.type
_entity_poly.pdbx_seq_one_letter_code
_entity_poly.pdbx_strand_id
1 'polypeptide(L)'
;NVIAVVALFIHWSSMKPIIRKVIGYYILGFLIAVTCLTIQLILMRDLPTVDAAIQKEFLCNFIEYWGRHRMPLYESWVSNGPIQNRLGHIYCAFSLVVLIILRRQCKPNILAQYVISVIFLNGLLGALLGISTHLSPDQYPMFLSMLMPGRYINLNNALLVPLLLCSLFLRYNRMGDVTSYKLYATFLILSVFARHYEVMLFAYTGLICCLVMLSRNNQARGAVPSGGPNGSISFEKMIGIFLCCFIFINLFSVRFESRFRDKTNSLWDKSSEAFYTSIAARPGMLLVTSDFPRMQLKTRRPVLADMSAANFLTYATESALVFSHVLSRAYGVDLAVPPPENLLHQDIISDIYRDEWEGRTLEEWRLLGEEFDLKDVVTKPGWQLNLPSVFRSDEGILYTIPPRSGVKNQ
;
A
#
# COMPACT_ATOMS: atom_id res chain seq x y z
N ASN A 1 2.95 16.66 4.66
CA ASN A 1 3.31 18.09 4.73
C ASN A 1 2.10 19.00 4.93
N VAL A 2 1.10 19.02 4.04
CA VAL A 2 -0.09 19.91 4.18
C VAL A 2 -0.79 19.77 5.54
N ILE A 3 -1.14 18.54 5.95
CA ILE A 3 -1.77 18.28 7.26
C ILE A 3 -0.95 18.83 8.43
N ALA A 4 0.38 18.67 8.35
CA ALA A 4 1.30 19.15 9.37
C ALA A 4 1.34 20.69 9.43
N VAL A 5 1.31 21.35 8.28
CA VAL A 5 1.21 22.82 8.18
C VAL A 5 -0.13 23.32 8.74
N VAL A 6 -1.25 22.67 8.44
CA VAL A 6 -2.55 23.03 9.02
C VAL A 6 -2.53 22.87 10.55
N ALA A 7 -2.01 21.75 11.06
CA ALA A 7 -1.83 21.57 12.51
C ALA A 7 -0.93 22.64 13.13
N LEU A 8 0.10 23.09 12.40
CA LEU A 8 1.02 24.13 12.86
C LEU A 8 0.31 25.48 12.99
N PHE A 9 -0.57 25.82 12.04
CA PHE A 9 -1.38 27.03 12.10
C PHE A 9 -2.37 27.01 13.27
N ILE A 10 -3.03 25.87 13.53
CA ILE A 10 -3.91 25.70 14.70
C ILE A 10 -3.17 26.00 16.01
N HIS A 11 -1.89 25.65 16.07
CA HIS A 11 -1.04 25.79 17.27
C HIS A 11 0.00 26.91 17.15
N TRP A 12 -0.19 27.87 16.24
CA TRP A 12 0.87 28.79 15.82
C TRP A 12 1.50 29.58 16.98
N SER A 13 0.66 30.17 17.84
CA SER A 13 1.12 31.00 18.98
C SER A 13 2.06 30.23 19.90
N SER A 14 1.73 28.98 20.18
CA SER A 14 2.48 28.10 21.08
C SER A 14 3.65 27.39 20.40
N MET A 15 3.58 27.17 19.08
CA MET A 15 4.63 26.52 18.30
C MET A 15 5.72 27.48 17.82
N LYS A 16 5.45 28.80 17.76
CA LYS A 16 6.41 29.85 17.38
C LYS A 16 7.80 29.72 18.04
N PRO A 17 7.96 29.44 19.34
CA PRO A 17 9.29 29.27 19.95
C PRO A 17 10.01 27.97 19.54
N ILE A 18 9.26 26.94 19.15
CA ILE A 18 9.79 25.62 18.78
C ILE A 18 10.07 25.53 17.28
N ILE A 19 9.35 26.31 16.46
CA ILE A 19 9.40 26.21 15.00
C ILE A 19 10.83 26.33 14.48
N ARG A 20 11.65 27.23 15.05
CA ARG A 20 13.06 27.41 14.67
C ARG A 20 13.88 26.12 14.84
N LYS A 21 13.55 25.28 15.82
CA LYS A 21 14.23 24.00 16.08
C LYS A 21 13.79 22.89 15.13
N VAL A 22 12.57 22.97 14.58
CA VAL A 22 11.98 21.88 13.78
C VAL A 22 11.85 22.20 12.29
N ILE A 23 11.92 23.49 11.90
CA ILE A 23 11.69 23.94 10.53
C ILE A 23 12.65 23.29 9.53
N GLY A 24 13.91 23.02 9.94
CA GLY A 24 14.87 22.30 9.11
C GLY A 24 14.36 20.92 8.67
N TYR A 25 13.69 20.18 9.56
CA TYR A 25 13.10 18.88 9.22
C TYR A 25 11.90 19.00 8.27
N TYR A 26 11.08 20.05 8.42
CA TYR A 26 9.99 20.32 7.48
C TYR A 26 10.50 20.70 6.10
N ILE A 27 11.52 21.56 6.03
CA ILE A 27 12.17 21.94 4.78
C ILE A 27 12.77 20.69 4.12
N LEU A 28 13.51 19.87 4.88
CA LEU A 28 14.08 18.64 4.36
C LEU A 28 12.99 17.68 3.81
N GLY A 29 11.93 17.43 4.58
CA GLY A 29 10.82 16.59 4.13
C GLY A 29 10.07 17.16 2.93
N PHE A 30 9.97 18.49 2.82
CA PHE A 30 9.41 19.17 1.65
C PHE A 30 10.33 19.01 0.44
N LEU A 31 11.63 19.23 0.58
CA LEU A 31 12.62 19.06 -0.49
C LEU A 31 12.64 17.63 -1.00
N ILE A 32 12.59 16.63 -0.11
CA ILE A 32 12.48 15.21 -0.51
C ILE A 32 11.21 15.00 -1.35
N ALA A 33 10.06 15.50 -0.89
CA ALA A 33 8.80 15.35 -1.61
C ALA A 33 8.83 16.03 -2.98
N VAL A 34 9.38 17.25 -3.07
CA VAL A 34 9.56 17.97 -4.34
C VAL A 34 10.51 17.22 -5.26
N THR A 35 11.65 16.73 -4.77
CA THR A 35 12.59 15.95 -5.57
C THR A 35 11.95 14.67 -6.10
N CYS A 36 11.21 13.93 -5.27
CA CYS A 36 10.48 12.74 -5.71
C CYS A 36 9.45 13.08 -6.79
N LEU A 37 8.67 14.15 -6.61
CA LEU A 37 7.70 14.62 -7.60
C LEU A 37 8.41 15.03 -8.90
N THR A 38 9.50 15.78 -8.83
CA THR A 38 10.28 16.20 -10.00
C THR A 38 10.82 15.00 -10.75
N ILE A 39 11.41 14.02 -10.06
CA ILE A 39 11.88 12.77 -10.69
C ILE A 39 10.72 12.05 -11.37
N GLN A 40 9.57 11.92 -10.71
CA GLN A 40 8.39 11.31 -11.30
C GLN A 40 7.93 12.06 -12.56
N LEU A 41 7.83 13.39 -12.52
CA LEU A 41 7.44 14.21 -13.68
C LEU A 41 8.44 14.10 -14.83
N ILE A 42 9.74 14.01 -14.54
CA ILE A 42 10.77 13.76 -15.56
C ILE A 42 10.57 12.38 -16.21
N LEU A 43 10.33 11.34 -15.41
CA LEU A 43 10.09 9.98 -15.91
C LEU A 43 8.76 9.86 -16.68
N MET A 44 7.79 10.71 -16.38
CA MET A 44 6.49 10.76 -17.07
C MET A 44 6.50 11.61 -18.34
N ARG A 45 7.61 12.29 -18.68
CA ARG A 45 7.68 13.19 -19.84
C ARG A 45 7.37 12.49 -21.17
N ASP A 46 7.74 11.23 -21.27
CA ASP A 46 7.59 10.43 -22.50
C ASP A 46 6.24 9.70 -22.55
N LEU A 47 5.33 9.96 -21.61
CA LEU A 47 3.97 9.43 -21.68
C LEU A 47 3.20 10.06 -22.84
N PRO A 48 2.33 9.29 -23.50
CA PRO A 48 1.51 9.81 -24.57
C PRO A 48 0.57 10.91 -24.05
N THR A 49 0.31 11.91 -24.89
CA THR A 49 -0.76 12.87 -24.62
C THR A 49 -2.09 12.23 -25.00
N VAL A 50 -2.97 12.07 -24.01
CA VAL A 50 -4.31 11.49 -24.19
C VAL A 50 -5.35 12.55 -23.82
N ASP A 51 -6.42 12.63 -24.59
CA ASP A 51 -7.52 13.55 -24.29
C ASP A 51 -8.07 13.32 -22.87
N ALA A 52 -8.38 14.40 -22.16
CA ALA A 52 -8.78 14.33 -20.75
C ALA A 52 -10.11 13.56 -20.56
N ALA A 53 -11.00 13.57 -21.55
CA ALA A 53 -12.25 12.81 -21.50
C ALA A 53 -11.97 11.30 -21.61
N ILE A 54 -11.07 10.89 -22.51
CA ILE A 54 -10.64 9.49 -22.66
C ILE A 54 -9.94 9.00 -21.38
N GLN A 55 -9.06 9.82 -20.79
CA GLN A 55 -8.43 9.50 -19.51
C GLN A 55 -9.46 9.29 -18.40
N LYS A 56 -10.46 10.19 -18.33
CA LYS A 56 -11.53 10.11 -17.35
C LYS A 56 -12.35 8.83 -17.54
N GLU A 57 -12.73 8.50 -18.78
CA GLU A 57 -13.50 7.30 -19.11
C GLU A 57 -12.79 6.03 -18.64
N PHE A 58 -11.54 5.81 -19.05
CA PHE A 58 -10.79 4.63 -18.64
C PHE A 58 -10.55 4.58 -17.13
N LEU A 59 -10.33 5.72 -16.48
CA LEU A 59 -10.20 5.76 -15.02
C LEU A 59 -11.51 5.39 -14.34
N CYS A 60 -12.65 5.91 -14.81
CA CYS A 60 -13.97 5.59 -14.29
C CYS A 60 -14.24 4.08 -14.44
N ASN A 61 -14.03 3.53 -15.63
CA ASN A 61 -14.23 2.11 -15.89
C ASN A 61 -13.27 1.24 -15.06
N PHE A 62 -12.01 1.65 -14.91
CA PHE A 62 -11.07 0.96 -14.02
C PHE A 62 -11.55 0.96 -12.56
N ILE A 63 -12.05 2.10 -12.07
CA ILE A 63 -12.59 2.20 -10.71
C ILE A 63 -13.80 1.29 -10.54
N GLU A 64 -14.71 1.36 -11.49
CA GLU A 64 -15.98 0.64 -11.46
C GLU A 64 -15.79 -0.86 -11.58
N TYR A 65 -14.92 -1.32 -12.48
CA TYR A 65 -14.81 -2.74 -12.83
C TYR A 65 -13.67 -3.44 -12.12
N TRP A 66 -12.54 -2.75 -11.90
CA TRP A 66 -11.27 -3.35 -11.48
C TRP A 66 -10.75 -2.77 -10.15
N GLY A 67 -11.49 -1.81 -9.59
CA GLY A 67 -11.07 -0.99 -8.45
C GLY A 67 -11.26 -1.66 -7.09
N ARG A 68 -10.53 -2.75 -6.80
CA ARG A 68 -10.62 -3.48 -5.52
C ARG A 68 -10.44 -2.61 -4.27
N HIS A 69 -9.67 -1.54 -4.39
CA HIS A 69 -9.42 -0.60 -3.29
C HIS A 69 -10.54 0.42 -3.04
N ARG A 70 -11.59 0.46 -3.87
CA ARG A 70 -12.70 1.42 -3.79
C ARG A 70 -14.08 0.75 -3.65
N MET A 71 -14.11 -0.55 -3.32
CA MET A 71 -15.36 -1.29 -3.11
C MET A 71 -16.24 -0.63 -2.03
N PRO A 72 -17.58 -0.65 -2.20
CA PRO A 72 -18.53 -0.30 -1.16
C PRO A 72 -18.19 -0.98 0.17
N LEU A 73 -18.39 -0.27 1.29
CA LEU A 73 -18.05 -0.80 2.61
C LEU A 73 -18.74 -2.14 2.84
N TYR A 74 -20.07 -2.19 2.66
CA TYR A 74 -20.87 -3.40 2.82
C TYR A 74 -20.30 -4.60 2.05
N GLU A 75 -19.97 -4.42 0.77
CA GLU A 75 -19.37 -5.49 -0.03
C GLU A 75 -18.01 -5.89 0.53
N SER A 76 -17.15 -4.92 0.90
CA SER A 76 -15.87 -5.23 1.52
C SER A 76 -16.02 -6.08 2.80
N TRP A 77 -17.11 -5.92 3.57
CA TRP A 77 -17.45 -6.72 4.75
C TRP A 77 -17.82 -8.15 4.42
N VAL A 78 -18.51 -8.38 3.31
CA VAL A 78 -19.05 -9.69 2.92
C VAL A 78 -18.11 -10.46 1.98
N SER A 79 -17.42 -9.81 1.05
CA SER A 79 -16.86 -10.42 -0.17
C SER A 79 -15.34 -10.72 -0.18
N ASN A 80 -14.69 -10.95 0.97
CA ASN A 80 -13.21 -11.06 1.03
C ASN A 80 -12.48 -9.83 0.42
N GLY A 81 -13.14 -8.67 0.41
CA GLY A 81 -12.51 -7.40 0.02
C GLY A 81 -11.28 -7.09 0.87
N PRO A 82 -10.37 -6.21 0.40
CA PRO A 82 -9.12 -5.91 1.09
C PRO A 82 -9.41 -5.52 2.53
N ILE A 83 -8.96 -6.36 3.46
CA ILE A 83 -9.05 -6.16 4.91
C ILE A 83 -8.61 -4.75 5.31
N GLN A 84 -7.66 -4.18 4.58
CA GLN A 84 -7.11 -2.84 4.78
C GLN A 84 -8.17 -1.73 4.75
N ASN A 85 -9.19 -1.82 3.90
CA ASN A 85 -10.24 -0.80 3.84
C ASN A 85 -11.13 -0.88 5.09
N ARG A 86 -11.66 -2.07 5.40
CA ARG A 86 -12.48 -2.32 6.59
C ARG A 86 -11.82 -1.87 7.88
N LEU A 87 -10.61 -2.37 8.10
CA LEU A 87 -9.85 -2.06 9.30
C LEU A 87 -9.43 -0.60 9.32
N GLY A 88 -9.13 -0.03 8.15
CA GLY A 88 -8.75 1.37 8.01
C GLY A 88 -9.79 2.34 8.53
N HIS A 89 -11.08 2.14 8.21
CA HIS A 89 -12.14 3.01 8.74
C HIS A 89 -12.34 2.84 10.25
N ILE A 90 -12.31 1.60 10.74
CA ILE A 90 -12.37 1.31 12.18
C ILE A 90 -11.20 1.99 12.89
N TYR A 91 -9.98 1.90 12.36
CA TYR A 91 -8.81 2.54 12.92
C TYR A 91 -8.88 4.05 12.87
N CYS A 92 -9.42 4.64 11.79
CA CYS A 92 -9.64 6.09 11.76
C CYS A 92 -10.64 6.52 12.84
N ALA A 93 -11.81 5.87 12.94
CA ALA A 93 -12.82 6.16 13.96
C ALA A 93 -12.26 5.97 15.39
N PHE A 94 -11.56 4.87 15.61
CA PHE A 94 -10.93 4.56 16.89
C PHE A 94 -9.81 5.55 17.24
N SER A 95 -9.00 5.96 16.25
CA SER A 95 -7.97 7.00 16.43
C SER A 95 -8.61 8.30 16.90
N LEU A 96 -9.71 8.73 16.27
CA LEU A 96 -10.42 9.95 16.64
C LEU A 96 -10.89 9.89 18.10
N VAL A 97 -11.47 8.75 18.54
CA VAL A 97 -11.90 8.55 19.93
C VAL A 97 -10.71 8.62 20.89
N VAL A 98 -9.62 7.91 20.61
CA VAL A 98 -8.41 7.93 21.45
C VAL A 98 -7.82 9.34 21.54
N LEU A 99 -7.78 10.08 20.43
CA LEU A 99 -7.26 11.44 20.38
C LEU A 99 -8.13 12.45 21.14
N ILE A 100 -9.46 12.31 21.08
CA ILE A 100 -10.40 13.12 21.86
C ILE A 100 -10.18 12.88 23.36
N ILE A 101 -10.06 11.62 23.77
CA ILE A 101 -9.81 11.25 25.16
C ILE A 101 -8.44 11.77 25.61
N LEU A 102 -7.40 11.58 24.79
CA LEU A 102 -6.04 12.07 24.99
C LEU A 102 -6.01 13.57 25.23
N ARG A 103 -6.70 14.33 24.38
CA ARG A 103 -6.78 15.79 24.46
C ARG A 103 -7.45 16.25 25.77
N ARG A 104 -8.40 15.47 26.30
CA ARG A 104 -9.09 15.78 27.56
C ARG A 104 -8.27 15.41 28.80
N GLN A 105 -7.59 14.28 28.77
CA GLN A 105 -6.93 13.71 29.96
C GLN A 105 -5.47 14.15 30.14
N CYS A 106 -4.79 14.49 29.06
CA CYS A 106 -3.44 15.02 29.12
C CYS A 106 -3.55 16.56 29.10
N LYS A 107 -2.78 17.27 29.93
CA LYS A 107 -2.33 18.64 29.64
C LYS A 107 -1.05 18.49 28.82
N PRO A 108 -1.11 18.12 27.53
CA PRO A 108 0.06 17.68 26.82
C PRO A 108 0.96 18.90 26.66
N ASN A 109 2.28 18.70 26.68
CA ASN A 109 3.17 19.75 26.20
C ASN A 109 2.77 20.13 24.76
N ILE A 110 3.13 21.34 24.34
CA ILE A 110 2.68 21.86 23.05
C ILE A 110 3.04 20.95 21.87
N LEU A 111 4.20 20.26 21.93
CA LEU A 111 4.62 19.33 20.90
C LEU A 111 3.68 18.12 20.79
N ALA A 112 3.25 17.56 21.92
CA ALA A 112 2.28 16.48 21.95
C ALA A 112 0.90 16.94 21.44
N GLN A 113 0.46 18.16 21.76
CA GLN A 113 -0.78 18.72 21.21
C GLN A 113 -0.70 18.87 19.69
N TYR A 114 0.43 19.35 19.18
CA TYR A 114 0.70 19.47 17.76
C TYR A 114 0.65 18.09 17.07
N VAL A 115 1.38 17.10 17.59
CA VAL A 115 1.39 15.73 17.06
C VAL A 115 -0.01 15.10 17.07
N ILE A 116 -0.73 15.19 18.18
CA ILE A 116 -2.12 14.71 18.30
C ILE A 116 -3.01 15.37 17.23
N SER A 117 -2.80 16.66 16.94
CA SER A 117 -3.56 17.38 15.93
C SER A 117 -3.22 16.91 14.51
N VAL A 118 -1.95 16.60 14.22
CA VAL A 118 -1.56 16.01 12.93
C VAL A 118 -2.26 14.67 12.72
N ILE A 119 -2.26 13.79 13.71
CA ILE A 119 -2.93 12.48 13.61
C ILE A 119 -4.44 12.67 13.47
N PHE A 120 -5.03 13.57 14.26
CA PHE A 120 -6.45 13.84 14.22
C PHE A 120 -6.88 14.33 12.84
N LEU A 121 -6.18 15.33 12.30
CA LEU A 121 -6.48 15.86 10.97
C LEU A 121 -6.24 14.82 9.88
N ASN A 122 -5.21 13.98 9.99
CA ASN A 122 -4.96 12.89 9.05
C ASN A 122 -6.04 11.81 9.12
N GLY A 123 -6.47 11.41 10.32
CA GLY A 123 -7.54 10.45 10.53
C GLY A 123 -8.91 10.98 10.07
N LEU A 124 -9.19 12.25 10.33
CA LEU A 124 -10.39 12.92 9.83
C LEU A 124 -10.38 12.99 8.30
N LEU A 125 -9.29 13.45 7.70
CA LEU A 125 -9.15 13.52 6.24
C LEU A 125 -9.24 12.12 5.62
N GLY A 126 -8.55 11.13 6.19
CA GLY A 126 -8.61 9.74 5.75
C GLY A 126 -10.01 9.15 5.84
N ALA A 127 -10.75 9.44 6.92
CA ALA A 127 -12.14 9.01 7.05
C ALA A 127 -13.05 9.68 6.01
N LEU A 128 -12.93 11.00 5.82
CA LEU A 128 -13.72 11.75 4.83
C LEU A 128 -13.42 11.28 3.40
N LEU A 129 -12.15 11.15 3.05
CA LEU A 129 -11.72 10.66 1.74
C LEU A 129 -12.12 9.20 1.54
N GLY A 130 -12.08 8.39 2.60
CA GLY A 130 -12.56 7.02 2.55
C GLY A 130 -14.06 6.97 2.26
N ILE A 131 -14.87 7.75 2.97
CA ILE A 131 -16.31 7.84 2.70
C ILE A 131 -16.57 8.31 1.26
N SER A 132 -15.79 9.28 0.77
CA SER A 132 -15.98 9.80 -0.58
C SER A 132 -15.60 8.81 -1.67
N THR A 133 -14.87 7.72 -1.38
CA THR A 133 -14.67 6.64 -2.36
C THR A 133 -15.94 5.84 -2.67
N HIS A 134 -17.03 6.05 -1.91
CA HIS A 134 -18.34 5.47 -2.23
C HIS A 134 -19.19 6.32 -3.18
N LEU A 135 -18.71 7.51 -3.55
CA LEU A 135 -19.33 8.28 -4.61
C LEU A 135 -19.04 7.59 -5.94
N SER A 136 -20.03 7.60 -6.84
CA SER A 136 -19.85 7.02 -8.16
C SER A 136 -18.74 7.77 -8.92
N PRO A 137 -17.98 7.10 -9.81
CA PRO A 137 -16.81 7.70 -10.45
C PRO A 137 -17.13 8.95 -11.28
N ASP A 138 -18.36 9.09 -11.77
CA ASP A 138 -18.87 10.25 -12.50
C ASP A 138 -19.09 11.49 -11.61
N GLN A 139 -19.45 11.27 -10.34
CA GLN A 139 -19.69 12.32 -9.34
C GLN A 139 -18.41 12.72 -8.58
N TYR A 140 -17.40 11.85 -8.58
CA TYR A 140 -16.19 12.05 -7.80
C TYR A 140 -15.11 12.78 -8.62
N PRO A 141 -14.61 13.95 -8.18
CA PRO A 141 -13.60 14.69 -8.92
C PRO A 141 -12.35 13.84 -9.19
N MET A 142 -11.92 13.77 -10.45
CA MET A 142 -10.80 12.93 -10.90
C MET A 142 -9.53 13.14 -10.07
N PHE A 143 -9.19 14.39 -9.75
CA PHE A 143 -8.01 14.68 -8.94
C PHE A 143 -8.08 14.04 -7.54
N LEU A 144 -9.27 13.95 -6.92
CA LEU A 144 -9.46 13.28 -5.64
C LEU A 144 -9.38 11.75 -5.78
N SER A 145 -9.80 11.19 -6.93
CA SER A 145 -9.59 9.77 -7.26
C SER A 145 -8.09 9.45 -7.33
N MET A 146 -7.31 10.31 -7.99
CA MET A 146 -5.86 10.14 -8.17
C MET A 146 -5.08 10.24 -6.86
N LEU A 147 -5.61 10.94 -5.85
CA LEU A 147 -5.02 10.99 -4.51
C LEU A 147 -5.01 9.63 -3.78
N MET A 148 -5.71 8.62 -4.32
CA MET A 148 -5.92 7.30 -3.70
C MET A 148 -6.23 7.42 -2.20
N PRO A 149 -7.47 7.80 -1.82
CA PRO A 149 -7.90 7.95 -0.43
C PRO A 149 -7.41 6.87 0.55
N GLY A 150 -7.38 5.60 0.12
CA GLY A 150 -6.86 4.49 0.92
C GLY A 150 -5.43 4.69 1.42
N ARG A 151 -4.59 5.49 0.73
CA ARG A 151 -3.23 5.84 1.18
C ARG A 151 -3.23 6.72 2.42
N TYR A 152 -4.20 7.62 2.59
CA TYR A 152 -4.32 8.45 3.80
C TYR A 152 -4.75 7.62 5.00
N ILE A 153 -5.65 6.66 4.77
CA ILE A 153 -6.06 5.67 5.77
C ILE A 153 -4.85 4.82 6.18
N ASN A 154 -4.08 4.31 5.20
CA ASN A 154 -2.87 3.53 5.47
C ASN A 154 -1.81 4.36 6.22
N LEU A 155 -1.60 5.61 5.83
CA LEU A 155 -0.69 6.53 6.52
C LEU A 155 -1.14 6.77 7.97
N ASN A 156 -2.45 6.91 8.21
CA ASN A 156 -2.98 7.04 9.56
C ASN A 156 -2.64 5.81 10.39
N ASN A 157 -2.87 4.61 9.85
CA ASN A 157 -2.58 3.35 10.54
C ASN A 157 -1.08 3.21 10.85
N ALA A 158 -0.22 3.56 9.90
CA ALA A 158 1.23 3.48 10.05
C ALA A 158 1.76 4.47 11.10
N LEU A 159 1.19 5.68 11.17
CA LEU A 159 1.63 6.73 12.10
C LEU A 159 1.00 6.63 13.48
N LEU A 160 -0.21 6.08 13.60
CA LEU A 160 -0.97 6.05 14.84
C LEU A 160 -0.23 5.35 15.98
N VAL A 161 0.24 4.12 15.76
CA VAL A 161 0.89 3.32 16.81
C VAL A 161 2.19 3.98 17.30
N PRO A 162 3.15 4.36 16.42
CA PRO A 162 4.36 5.07 16.86
C PRO A 162 4.05 6.35 17.63
N LEU A 163 3.07 7.14 17.19
CA LEU A 163 2.77 8.42 17.82
C LEU A 163 2.01 8.28 19.14
N LEU A 164 1.15 7.26 19.29
CA LEU A 164 0.55 6.92 20.59
C LEU A 164 1.62 6.47 21.59
N LEU A 165 2.55 5.63 21.17
CA LEU A 165 3.70 5.25 21.99
C LEU A 165 4.55 6.48 22.36
N CYS A 166 4.83 7.36 21.40
CA CYS A 166 5.52 8.62 21.65
C CYS A 166 4.79 9.48 22.70
N SER A 167 3.46 9.58 22.63
CA SER A 167 2.66 10.33 23.60
C SER A 167 2.72 9.72 25.01
N LEU A 168 2.74 8.39 25.12
CA LEU A 168 2.97 7.67 26.38
C LEU A 168 4.36 7.97 26.93
N PHE A 169 5.39 7.83 26.09
CA PHE A 169 6.76 8.13 26.48
C PHE A 169 6.89 9.58 26.97
N LEU A 170 6.37 10.56 26.23
CA LEU A 170 6.40 11.97 26.62
C LEU A 170 5.63 12.28 27.91
N ARG A 171 4.56 11.52 28.21
CA ARG A 171 3.79 11.67 29.45
C ARG A 171 4.52 11.10 30.66
N TYR A 172 5.22 9.98 30.50
CA TYR A 172 5.87 9.26 31.58
C TYR A 172 7.31 9.68 31.84
N ASN A 173 7.98 10.25 30.84
CA ASN A 173 9.37 10.67 30.97
C ASN A 173 9.52 12.10 31.49
N ARG A 174 10.07 12.20 32.70
CA ARG A 174 11.01 13.27 33.11
C ARG A 174 12.38 13.18 32.39
N MET A 175 12.48 12.52 31.23
CA MET A 175 13.75 12.09 30.64
C MET A 175 14.19 12.95 29.46
N GLY A 176 15.30 13.66 29.64
CA GLY A 176 16.22 14.09 28.59
C GLY A 176 17.16 12.97 28.10
N ASP A 177 16.78 11.69 28.26
CA ASP A 177 17.62 10.57 27.86
C ASP A 177 17.42 10.26 26.37
N VAL A 178 18.51 10.47 25.62
CA VAL A 178 18.66 10.25 24.19
C VAL A 178 18.27 8.82 23.77
N THR A 179 18.34 7.85 24.70
CA THR A 179 18.06 6.43 24.46
C THR A 179 16.61 6.18 24.01
N SER A 180 15.62 6.86 24.60
CA SER A 180 14.21 6.69 24.22
C SER A 180 13.91 7.26 22.83
N TYR A 181 14.55 8.37 22.46
CA TYR A 181 14.42 8.95 21.11
C TYR A 181 15.07 8.07 20.05
N LYS A 182 16.23 7.46 20.36
CA LYS A 182 16.88 6.49 19.47
C LYS A 182 16.02 5.25 19.25
N LEU A 183 15.45 4.66 20.31
CA LEU A 183 14.51 3.55 20.20
C LEU A 183 13.30 3.94 19.32
N TYR A 184 12.70 5.10 19.56
CA TYR A 184 11.59 5.59 18.75
C TYR A 184 11.97 5.80 17.27
N ALA A 185 13.08 6.47 16.99
CA ALA A 185 13.55 6.71 15.63
C ALA A 185 13.88 5.39 14.93
N THR A 186 14.53 4.45 15.61
CA THR A 186 14.76 3.10 15.11
C THR A 186 13.44 2.40 14.81
N PHE A 187 12.42 2.50 15.66
CA PHE A 187 11.11 1.91 15.38
C PHE A 187 10.39 2.57 14.20
N LEU A 188 10.47 3.89 14.06
CA LEU A 188 9.91 4.62 12.91
C LEU A 188 10.63 4.25 11.61
N ILE A 189 11.96 4.12 11.65
CA ILE A 189 12.77 3.71 10.51
C ILE A 189 12.43 2.26 10.14
N LEU A 190 12.48 1.35 11.12
CA LEU A 190 12.04 -0.03 10.93
C LEU A 190 10.59 -0.08 10.44
N SER A 191 9.73 0.88 10.83
CA SER A 191 8.36 0.91 10.35
C SER A 191 8.20 1.30 8.90
N VAL A 192 9.03 2.22 8.42
CA VAL A 192 9.08 2.61 7.00
C VAL A 192 9.67 1.50 6.13
N PHE A 193 10.65 0.75 6.65
CA PHE A 193 11.35 -0.29 5.89
C PHE A 193 10.69 -1.68 5.97
N ALA A 194 9.91 -1.98 7.02
CA ALA A 194 9.23 -3.26 7.19
C ALA A 194 7.92 -3.36 6.38
N ARG A 195 7.96 -2.95 5.10
CA ARG A 195 6.87 -2.67 4.14
C ARG A 195 5.73 -3.70 4.09
N HIS A 196 5.92 -4.90 4.66
CA HIS A 196 4.97 -6.01 4.66
C HIS A 196 4.79 -6.75 6.01
N TYR A 197 5.52 -6.41 7.10
CA TYR A 197 5.32 -6.95 8.47
C TYR A 197 4.45 -6.00 9.34
N GLU A 198 3.82 -5.03 8.67
CA GLU A 198 3.51 -3.66 9.09
C GLU A 198 2.46 -3.45 10.18
N VAL A 199 1.91 -4.48 10.81
CA VAL A 199 0.83 -4.24 11.76
C VAL A 199 1.05 -5.04 13.02
N MET A 200 1.35 -6.32 12.84
CA MET A 200 1.61 -7.25 13.92
C MET A 200 2.91 -6.93 14.65
N LEU A 201 4.00 -6.63 13.93
CA LEU A 201 5.26 -6.27 14.59
C LEU A 201 5.11 -4.99 15.41
N PHE A 202 4.42 -3.95 14.91
CA PHE A 202 4.17 -2.73 15.68
C PHE A 202 3.22 -2.96 16.84
N ALA A 203 2.22 -3.82 16.67
CA ALA A 203 1.28 -4.11 17.72
C ALA A 203 1.93 -4.93 18.85
N TYR A 204 2.76 -5.93 18.51
CA TYR A 204 3.54 -6.70 19.48
C TYR A 204 4.59 -5.84 20.17
N THR A 205 5.36 -5.05 19.42
CA THR A 205 6.34 -4.13 20.00
C THR A 205 5.65 -3.08 20.88
N GLY A 206 4.54 -2.50 20.42
CA GLY A 206 3.76 -1.55 21.19
C GLY A 206 3.18 -2.16 22.45
N LEU A 207 2.70 -3.41 22.37
CA LEU A 207 2.19 -4.16 23.52
C LEU A 207 3.32 -4.42 24.52
N ILE A 208 4.48 -4.87 24.07
CA ILE A 208 5.67 -5.07 24.92
C ILE A 208 6.06 -3.76 25.60
N CYS A 209 6.13 -2.64 24.85
CA CYS A 209 6.40 -1.33 25.42
C CYS A 209 5.36 -0.93 26.47
N CYS A 210 4.06 -1.14 26.20
CA CYS A 210 3.01 -0.84 27.16
C CYS A 210 3.08 -1.72 28.40
N LEU A 211 3.36 -3.02 28.26
CA LEU A 211 3.54 -3.94 29.38
C LEU A 211 4.74 -3.54 30.26
N VAL A 212 5.86 -3.13 29.64
CA VAL A 212 7.05 -2.61 30.35
C VAL A 212 6.76 -1.29 31.05
N MET A 213 5.98 -0.39 30.43
CA MET A 213 5.60 0.87 31.07
C MET A 213 4.63 0.65 32.23
N LEU A 214 3.66 -0.26 32.08
CA LEU A 214 2.71 -0.63 33.13
C LEU A 214 3.41 -1.28 34.32
N SER A 215 4.38 -2.18 34.08
CA SER A 215 5.15 -2.82 35.16
C SER A 215 5.98 -1.81 35.95
N ARG A 216 6.64 -0.85 35.27
CA ARG A 216 7.40 0.23 35.90
C ARG A 216 6.51 1.22 36.68
N ASN A 217 5.32 1.54 36.16
CA ASN A 217 4.40 2.46 36.84
C ASN A 217 3.82 1.84 38.13
N ASN A 218 3.53 0.53 38.12
CA ASN A 218 3.11 -0.17 39.34
C ASN A 218 4.21 -0.19 40.41
N GLN A 219 5.49 -0.28 40.02
CA GLN A 219 6.60 -0.14 40.96
C GLN A 219 6.72 1.28 41.53
N ALA A 220 6.50 2.31 40.71
CA ALA A 220 6.56 3.72 41.14
C ALA A 220 5.37 4.14 42.04
N ARG A 221 4.20 3.52 41.88
CA ARG A 221 2.98 3.83 42.66
C ARG A 221 2.95 3.24 44.06
N GLY A 222 3.89 2.35 44.42
CA GLY A 222 4.03 1.84 45.79
C GLY A 222 4.29 2.94 46.85
N ALA A 223 4.50 4.19 46.45
CA ALA A 223 4.85 5.30 47.34
C ALA A 223 3.84 6.46 47.42
N VAL A 224 2.73 6.47 46.66
CA VAL A 224 1.79 7.62 46.67
C VAL A 224 0.33 7.17 46.88
N PRO A 225 -0.35 7.60 47.96
CA PRO A 225 -1.75 7.26 48.22
C PRO A 225 -2.66 7.81 47.13
N SER A 226 -3.44 6.93 46.50
CA SER A 226 -4.36 7.26 45.41
C SER A 226 -5.66 7.89 45.94
N GLY A 227 -5.63 9.19 46.28
CA GLY A 227 -6.82 9.97 46.68
C GLY A 227 -7.66 10.55 45.52
N GLY A 228 -7.49 10.06 44.29
CA GLY A 228 -8.23 10.55 43.11
C GLY A 228 -9.58 9.85 42.92
N PRO A 229 -10.58 10.50 42.31
CA PRO A 229 -11.93 9.98 42.16
C PRO A 229 -11.94 8.58 41.53
N ASN A 230 -12.50 7.64 42.30
CA ASN A 230 -12.65 6.23 41.94
C ASN A 230 -13.47 6.08 40.65
N GLY A 231 -12.82 5.74 39.52
CA GLY A 231 -13.54 5.20 38.37
C GLY A 231 -12.98 5.49 36.97
N SER A 232 -12.09 6.47 36.79
CA SER A 232 -11.59 6.76 35.43
C SER A 232 -10.54 5.72 35.00
N ILE A 233 -10.76 5.06 33.85
CA ILE A 233 -9.75 4.20 33.22
C ILE A 233 -8.50 5.04 32.97
N SER A 234 -7.34 4.57 33.46
CA SER A 234 -6.09 5.27 33.25
C SER A 234 -5.66 5.22 31.78
N PHE A 235 -4.94 6.23 31.34
CA PHE A 235 -4.53 6.39 29.95
C PHE A 235 -3.74 5.19 29.40
N GLU A 236 -2.94 4.57 30.26
CA GLU A 236 -2.09 3.42 29.94
C GLU A 236 -2.94 2.18 29.72
N LYS A 237 -3.98 2.01 30.56
CA LYS A 237 -4.96 0.94 30.39
C LYS A 237 -5.72 1.11 29.08
N MET A 238 -6.07 2.34 28.69
CA MET A 238 -6.73 2.60 27.41
C MET A 238 -5.83 2.27 26.22
N ILE A 239 -4.53 2.62 26.26
CA ILE A 239 -3.61 2.24 25.18
C ILE A 239 -3.35 0.73 25.18
N GLY A 240 -3.23 0.09 26.35
CA GLY A 240 -3.15 -1.36 26.45
C GLY A 240 -4.35 -2.05 25.82
N ILE A 241 -5.57 -1.61 26.17
CA ILE A 241 -6.81 -2.11 25.56
C ILE A 241 -6.80 -1.87 24.05
N PHE A 242 -6.41 -0.66 23.61
CA PHE A 242 -6.30 -0.36 22.18
C PHE A 242 -5.38 -1.34 21.45
N LEU A 243 -4.16 -1.53 21.95
CA LEU A 243 -3.19 -2.41 21.30
C LEU A 243 -3.69 -3.85 21.31
N CYS A 244 -4.31 -4.31 22.40
CA CYS A 244 -4.92 -5.64 22.45
C CYS A 244 -6.06 -5.80 21.42
N CYS A 245 -7.00 -4.86 21.35
CA CYS A 245 -8.07 -4.86 20.34
C CYS A 245 -7.48 -4.81 18.92
N PHE A 246 -6.46 -3.98 18.71
CA PHE A 246 -5.77 -3.86 17.44
C PHE A 246 -5.10 -5.17 17.03
N ILE A 247 -4.36 -5.82 17.92
CA ILE A 247 -3.77 -7.16 17.70
C ILE A 247 -4.85 -8.17 17.40
N PHE A 248 -5.90 -8.24 18.22
CA PHE A 248 -6.98 -9.19 18.09
C PHE A 248 -7.66 -9.06 16.72
N ILE A 249 -8.08 -7.86 16.34
CA ILE A 249 -8.70 -7.58 15.05
C ILE A 249 -7.77 -8.00 13.90
N ASN A 250 -6.46 -7.71 13.98
CA ASN A 250 -5.51 -8.10 12.94
C ASN A 250 -5.22 -9.61 12.89
N LEU A 251 -5.13 -10.29 14.04
CA LEU A 251 -4.89 -11.73 14.16
C LEU A 251 -5.95 -12.54 13.42
N PHE A 252 -7.23 -12.19 13.60
CA PHE A 252 -8.33 -12.91 12.96
C PHE A 252 -8.55 -12.51 11.50
N SER A 253 -8.16 -11.29 11.12
CA SER A 253 -8.35 -10.82 9.75
C SER A 253 -7.38 -11.45 8.75
N VAL A 254 -6.20 -11.91 9.19
CA VAL A 254 -5.16 -12.39 8.30
C VAL A 254 -5.06 -13.91 8.42
N ARG A 255 -5.18 -14.65 7.30
CA ARG A 255 -4.59 -15.99 7.17
C ARG A 255 -3.08 -15.82 7.34
N PHE A 256 -2.62 -15.74 8.59
CA PHE A 256 -1.27 -15.36 8.99
C PHE A 256 -0.22 -16.16 8.23
N GLU A 257 -0.50 -17.45 8.04
CA GLU A 257 0.31 -18.41 7.33
C GLU A 257 0.50 -18.08 5.84
N SER A 258 -0.56 -17.71 5.10
CA SER A 258 -0.46 -17.47 3.66
C SER A 258 0.44 -16.27 3.36
N ARG A 259 0.37 -15.21 4.17
CA ARG A 259 1.23 -14.03 4.01
C ARG A 259 2.69 -14.25 4.37
N PHE A 260 3.01 -15.23 5.23
CA PHE A 260 4.40 -15.61 5.48
C PHE A 260 4.95 -16.45 4.33
N ARG A 261 4.14 -17.40 3.83
CA ARG A 261 4.51 -18.28 2.70
C ARG A 261 4.67 -17.53 1.38
N ASP A 262 3.79 -16.58 1.06
CA ASP A 262 3.89 -15.78 -0.16
C ASP A 262 5.12 -14.84 -0.18
N LYS A 263 5.78 -14.63 0.97
CA LYS A 263 6.88 -13.66 1.11
C LYS A 263 8.28 -14.23 1.09
N THR A 264 8.51 -15.49 1.46
CA THR A 264 9.78 -16.15 1.11
C THR A 264 10.00 -16.07 -0.40
N ASN A 265 8.91 -16.24 -1.16
CA ASN A 265 8.91 -16.18 -2.63
C ASN A 265 9.09 -14.75 -3.18
N SER A 266 8.97 -13.72 -2.34
CA SER A 266 9.18 -12.32 -2.73
C SER A 266 10.65 -11.90 -2.75
N LEU A 267 11.51 -12.64 -2.02
CA LEU A 267 12.97 -12.48 -2.06
C LEU A 267 13.63 -13.34 -3.12
N TRP A 268 12.89 -14.30 -3.68
CA TRP A 268 13.37 -15.13 -4.77
C TRP A 268 13.62 -14.30 -6.02
N ASP A 269 14.82 -14.44 -6.55
CA ASP A 269 15.26 -13.81 -7.78
C ASP A 269 16.21 -14.75 -8.55
N LYS A 270 16.82 -14.24 -9.62
CA LYS A 270 17.77 -14.98 -10.44
C LYS A 270 19.06 -15.41 -9.73
N SER A 271 19.31 -14.97 -8.51
CA SER A 271 20.48 -15.39 -7.72
C SER A 271 20.18 -16.58 -6.81
N SER A 272 18.90 -16.83 -6.51
CA SER A 272 18.49 -17.85 -5.56
C SER A 272 17.70 -19.00 -6.18
N GLU A 273 16.97 -18.78 -7.29
CA GLU A 273 16.07 -19.80 -7.85
C GLU A 273 16.38 -20.12 -9.32
N ALA A 274 16.29 -21.42 -9.66
CA ALA A 274 16.50 -21.91 -11.02
C ALA A 274 15.49 -21.34 -12.02
N PHE A 275 14.22 -21.19 -11.61
CA PHE A 275 13.17 -20.63 -12.46
C PHE A 275 13.52 -19.21 -12.94
N TYR A 276 13.81 -18.29 -12.02
CA TYR A 276 14.17 -16.91 -12.39
C TYR A 276 15.53 -16.84 -13.11
N THR A 277 16.47 -17.73 -12.78
CA THR A 277 17.75 -17.86 -13.51
C THR A 277 17.51 -18.20 -14.98
N SER A 278 16.65 -19.18 -15.26
CA SER A 278 16.33 -19.61 -16.63
C SER A 278 15.70 -18.48 -17.47
N ILE A 279 14.84 -17.67 -16.83
CA ILE A 279 14.22 -16.51 -17.47
C ILE A 279 15.27 -15.44 -17.75
N ALA A 280 16.11 -15.11 -16.75
CA ALA A 280 17.14 -14.07 -16.84
C ALA A 280 18.26 -14.38 -17.84
N ALA A 281 18.50 -15.66 -18.15
CA ALA A 281 19.50 -16.09 -19.13
C ALA A 281 19.12 -15.78 -20.58
N ARG A 282 17.87 -15.36 -20.84
CA ARG A 282 17.34 -15.12 -22.19
C ARG A 282 17.11 -13.61 -22.44
N PRO A 283 17.33 -13.11 -23.67
CA PRO A 283 17.10 -11.70 -23.99
C PRO A 283 15.66 -11.41 -24.42
N GLY A 284 15.32 -10.12 -24.50
CA GLY A 284 14.06 -9.62 -25.08
C GLY A 284 12.91 -9.47 -24.08
N MET A 285 11.80 -8.91 -24.57
CA MET A 285 10.60 -8.59 -23.77
C MET A 285 9.88 -9.85 -23.28
N LEU A 286 9.42 -9.80 -22.04
CA LEU A 286 8.70 -10.86 -21.36
C LEU A 286 7.21 -10.51 -21.20
N LEU A 287 6.31 -11.41 -21.57
CA LEU A 287 4.91 -11.34 -21.18
C LEU A 287 4.68 -12.20 -19.94
N VAL A 288 4.02 -11.65 -18.91
CA VAL A 288 3.86 -12.32 -17.60
C VAL A 288 2.42 -12.28 -17.14
N THR A 289 1.98 -13.32 -16.42
CA THR A 289 0.70 -13.27 -15.70
C THR A 289 0.78 -12.41 -14.43
N SER A 290 -0.38 -12.03 -13.88
CA SER A 290 -0.52 -11.29 -12.60
C SER A 290 0.13 -11.97 -11.40
N ASP A 291 0.47 -13.25 -11.53
CA ASP A 291 1.01 -14.09 -10.45
C ASP A 291 2.51 -13.94 -10.24
N PHE A 292 3.18 -13.29 -11.19
CA PHE A 292 4.61 -13.03 -11.15
C PHE A 292 4.84 -11.52 -10.97
N PRO A 293 4.58 -10.97 -9.77
CA PRO A 293 4.80 -9.55 -9.51
C PRO A 293 6.29 -9.22 -9.61
N ARG A 294 6.62 -8.03 -10.13
CA ARG A 294 7.98 -7.47 -10.15
C ARG A 294 9.01 -8.34 -10.89
N MET A 295 8.59 -9.02 -11.95
CA MET A 295 9.48 -9.87 -12.75
C MET A 295 10.71 -9.15 -13.28
N GLN A 296 10.58 -7.86 -13.61
CA GLN A 296 11.73 -7.04 -14.01
C GLN A 296 12.79 -6.93 -12.91
N LEU A 297 12.40 -6.80 -11.64
CA LEU A 297 13.34 -6.75 -10.53
C LEU A 297 14.03 -8.11 -10.33
N LYS A 298 13.24 -9.20 -10.40
CA LYS A 298 13.70 -10.57 -10.13
C LYS A 298 14.63 -11.12 -11.21
N THR A 299 14.40 -10.74 -12.47
CA THR A 299 15.10 -11.33 -13.63
C THR A 299 16.01 -10.33 -14.35
N ARG A 300 15.81 -9.03 -14.14
CA ARG A 300 16.43 -7.93 -14.92
C ARG A 300 16.04 -7.91 -16.39
N ARG A 301 14.98 -8.62 -16.78
CA ARG A 301 14.41 -8.53 -18.13
C ARG A 301 13.29 -7.51 -18.20
N PRO A 302 13.14 -6.81 -19.34
CA PRO A 302 11.99 -5.96 -19.57
C PRO A 302 10.72 -6.83 -19.61
N VAL A 303 9.64 -6.31 -19.03
CA VAL A 303 8.32 -6.94 -19.02
C VAL A 303 7.35 -6.02 -19.74
N LEU A 304 6.46 -6.56 -20.56
CA LEU A 304 5.51 -5.74 -21.32
C LEU A 304 4.62 -4.94 -20.39
N ALA A 305 4.08 -5.61 -19.37
CA ALA A 305 3.33 -4.98 -18.30
C ALA A 305 3.35 -5.85 -17.03
N ASP A 306 3.36 -5.22 -15.86
CA ASP A 306 3.23 -5.89 -14.58
C ASP A 306 1.75 -5.85 -14.16
N MET A 307 1.01 -6.93 -14.43
CA MET A 307 -0.42 -7.03 -14.13
C MET A 307 -0.73 -6.95 -12.63
N SER A 308 0.23 -7.29 -11.76
CA SER A 308 0.07 -7.11 -10.31
C SER A 308 0.03 -5.63 -9.88
N ALA A 309 0.38 -4.76 -10.80
CA ALA A 309 0.50 -3.32 -10.67
C ALA A 309 -0.53 -2.56 -11.55
N ALA A 310 -1.56 -3.23 -12.07
CA ALA A 310 -2.61 -2.58 -12.87
C ALA A 310 -3.30 -1.42 -12.13
N ASN A 311 -3.40 -1.50 -10.80
CA ASN A 311 -3.94 -0.43 -9.95
C ASN A 311 -3.11 0.86 -9.98
N PHE A 312 -1.88 0.86 -10.51
CA PHE A 312 -1.11 2.07 -10.70
C PHE A 312 -1.62 2.95 -11.85
N LEU A 313 -2.54 2.46 -12.68
CA LEU A 313 -3.18 3.24 -13.74
C LEU A 313 -3.76 4.56 -13.20
N THR A 314 -4.24 4.58 -11.96
CA THR A 314 -4.82 5.78 -11.36
C THR A 314 -3.80 6.87 -11.01
N TYR A 315 -2.50 6.60 -11.12
CA TYR A 315 -1.43 7.59 -10.93
C TYR A 315 -0.85 8.12 -12.24
N ALA A 316 -1.12 7.46 -13.36
CA ALA A 316 -0.63 7.80 -14.68
C ALA A 316 -1.76 7.56 -15.69
N THR A 317 -2.84 8.33 -15.58
CA THR A 317 -4.03 8.18 -16.42
C THR A 317 -3.74 8.44 -17.89
N GLU A 318 -2.67 9.18 -18.18
CA GLU A 318 -2.11 9.38 -19.51
C GLU A 318 -1.71 8.06 -20.18
N SER A 319 -1.35 7.04 -19.39
CA SER A 319 -1.02 5.72 -19.90
C SER A 319 -2.24 4.83 -20.18
N ALA A 320 -3.46 5.29 -19.86
CA ALA A 320 -4.67 4.46 -19.93
C ALA A 320 -4.94 3.88 -21.31
N LEU A 321 -4.75 4.67 -22.37
CA LEU A 321 -4.99 4.21 -23.74
C LEU A 321 -4.01 3.09 -24.14
N VAL A 322 -2.71 3.29 -23.86
CA VAL A 322 -1.66 2.30 -24.14
C VAL A 322 -1.86 1.06 -23.27
N PHE A 323 -2.21 1.24 -22.01
CA PHE A 323 -2.47 0.14 -21.09
C PHE A 323 -3.70 -0.67 -21.51
N SER A 324 -4.78 -0.01 -21.94
CA SER A 324 -5.97 -0.68 -22.48
C SER A 324 -5.66 -1.44 -23.77
N HIS A 325 -4.83 -0.87 -24.65
CA HIS A 325 -4.35 -1.58 -25.84
C HIS A 325 -3.58 -2.85 -25.47
N VAL A 326 -2.62 -2.75 -24.54
CA VAL A 326 -1.87 -3.91 -24.05
C VAL A 326 -2.80 -4.94 -23.41
N LEU A 327 -3.74 -4.53 -22.58
CA LEU A 327 -4.70 -5.44 -21.94
C LEU A 327 -5.57 -6.15 -22.97
N SER A 328 -6.15 -5.42 -23.91
CA SER A 328 -7.03 -5.99 -24.93
C SER A 328 -6.27 -6.95 -25.84
N ARG A 329 -5.10 -6.53 -26.34
CA ARG A 329 -4.30 -7.32 -27.28
C ARG A 329 -3.60 -8.50 -26.60
N ALA A 330 -2.83 -8.25 -25.54
CA ALA A 330 -2.01 -9.29 -24.92
C ALA A 330 -2.78 -10.13 -23.89
N TYR A 331 -3.83 -9.61 -23.28
CA TYR A 331 -4.58 -10.30 -22.23
C TYR A 331 -6.06 -10.57 -22.59
N GLY A 332 -6.59 -10.07 -23.71
CA GLY A 332 -8.03 -10.24 -24.02
C GLY A 332 -8.94 -9.53 -23.02
N VAL A 333 -8.42 -8.56 -22.26
CA VAL A 333 -9.17 -7.79 -21.26
C VAL A 333 -9.37 -6.38 -21.79
N ASP A 334 -10.61 -5.94 -21.93
CA ASP A 334 -10.93 -4.57 -22.31
C ASP A 334 -11.35 -3.77 -21.06
N LEU A 335 -10.67 -2.65 -20.79
CA LEU A 335 -11.03 -1.78 -19.68
C LEU A 335 -12.38 -1.09 -19.88
N ALA A 336 -12.85 -0.96 -21.12
CA ALA A 336 -14.16 -0.40 -21.44
C ALA A 336 -15.30 -1.39 -21.27
N VAL A 337 -15.01 -2.68 -21.08
CA VAL A 337 -16.02 -3.74 -20.95
C VAL A 337 -16.05 -4.24 -19.51
N PRO A 338 -17.22 -4.27 -18.84
CA PRO A 338 -17.33 -4.82 -17.50
C PRO A 338 -16.98 -6.33 -17.52
N PRO A 339 -16.19 -6.82 -16.56
CA PRO A 339 -15.97 -8.25 -16.40
C PRO A 339 -17.26 -8.94 -15.91
N PRO A 340 -17.30 -10.28 -15.94
CA PRO A 340 -18.36 -11.05 -15.28
C PRO A 340 -18.60 -10.58 -13.84
N GLU A 341 -19.85 -10.63 -13.37
CA GLU A 341 -20.25 -10.08 -12.06
C GLU A 341 -19.44 -10.64 -10.88
N ASN A 342 -19.08 -11.92 -10.94
CA ASN A 342 -18.24 -12.57 -9.93
C ASN A 342 -16.78 -12.08 -9.91
N LEU A 343 -16.35 -11.32 -10.92
CA LEU A 343 -15.02 -10.75 -11.07
C LEU A 343 -15.02 -9.21 -10.93
N LEU A 344 -16.18 -8.58 -10.76
CA LEU A 344 -16.27 -7.14 -10.49
C LEU A 344 -15.47 -6.76 -9.24
N HIS A 345 -14.80 -5.62 -9.35
CA HIS A 345 -13.92 -5.05 -8.33
C HIS A 345 -12.78 -5.98 -7.89
N GLN A 346 -12.38 -6.95 -8.73
CA GLN A 346 -11.16 -7.70 -8.53
C GLN A 346 -9.98 -7.04 -9.25
N ASP A 347 -8.76 -7.36 -8.82
CA ASP A 347 -7.58 -7.04 -9.61
C ASP A 347 -7.63 -7.86 -10.93
N ILE A 348 -6.92 -7.43 -11.97
CA ILE A 348 -6.82 -8.19 -13.22
C ILE A 348 -5.96 -9.44 -12.94
N ILE A 349 -6.63 -10.55 -12.61
CA ILE A 349 -6.00 -11.82 -12.25
C ILE A 349 -5.93 -12.78 -13.44
N SER A 350 -4.97 -13.71 -13.38
CA SER A 350 -4.70 -14.70 -14.42
C SER A 350 -5.90 -15.50 -14.89
N ASP A 351 -6.82 -15.79 -13.98
CA ASP A 351 -7.96 -16.68 -14.25
C ASP A 351 -8.94 -16.04 -15.25
N ILE A 352 -8.89 -14.71 -15.40
CA ILE A 352 -9.76 -13.96 -16.33
C ILE A 352 -9.37 -14.20 -17.78
N TYR A 353 -8.07 -14.32 -18.06
CA TYR A 353 -7.53 -14.39 -19.42
C TYR A 353 -6.84 -15.72 -19.74
N ARG A 354 -7.01 -16.71 -18.86
CA ARG A 354 -6.44 -18.05 -19.05
C ARG A 354 -6.93 -18.68 -20.36
N ASP A 355 -8.24 -18.74 -20.53
CA ASP A 355 -8.85 -19.43 -21.66
C ASP A 355 -8.44 -18.78 -22.99
N GLU A 356 -8.34 -17.45 -23.02
CA GLU A 356 -7.81 -16.68 -24.15
C GLU A 356 -6.35 -17.08 -24.46
N TRP A 357 -5.48 -17.16 -23.46
CA TRP A 357 -4.08 -17.54 -23.67
C TRP A 357 -3.91 -19.00 -24.11
N GLU A 358 -4.63 -19.93 -23.51
CA GLU A 358 -4.59 -21.36 -23.87
C GLU A 358 -5.23 -21.61 -25.24
N GLY A 359 -6.24 -20.80 -25.63
CA GLY A 359 -6.92 -20.87 -26.91
C GLY A 359 -6.13 -20.28 -28.09
N ARG A 360 -5.17 -19.38 -27.84
CA ARG A 360 -4.35 -18.77 -28.89
C ARG A 360 -3.53 -19.79 -29.66
N THR A 361 -3.59 -19.65 -30.98
CA THR A 361 -2.75 -20.35 -31.92
C THR A 361 -1.31 -19.84 -31.86
N LEU A 362 -0.38 -20.65 -32.35
CA LEU A 362 1.02 -20.26 -32.50
C LEU A 362 1.19 -18.96 -33.33
N GLU A 363 0.33 -18.75 -34.32
CA GLU A 363 0.41 -17.61 -35.22
C GLU A 363 -0.04 -16.31 -34.55
N GLU A 364 -1.07 -16.37 -33.70
CA GLU A 364 -1.49 -15.23 -32.87
C GLU A 364 -0.40 -14.85 -31.87
N TRP A 365 0.26 -15.84 -31.26
CA TRP A 365 1.42 -15.57 -30.40
C TRP A 365 2.57 -14.89 -31.14
N ARG A 366 2.83 -15.29 -32.39
CA ARG A 366 3.84 -14.64 -33.24
C ARG A 366 3.48 -13.21 -33.58
N LEU A 367 2.21 -12.94 -33.91
CA LEU A 367 1.72 -11.59 -34.14
C LEU A 367 1.92 -10.69 -32.92
N LEU A 368 1.62 -11.19 -31.71
CA LEU A 368 1.91 -10.47 -30.46
C LEU A 368 3.43 -10.30 -30.24
N GLY A 369 4.22 -11.32 -30.60
CA GLY A 369 5.68 -11.29 -30.60
C GLY A 369 6.25 -10.17 -31.48
N GLU A 370 5.67 -9.93 -32.64
CA GLU A 370 6.05 -8.85 -33.54
C GLU A 370 5.55 -7.49 -33.05
N GLU A 371 4.29 -7.40 -32.60
CA GLU A 371 3.66 -6.16 -32.17
C GLU A 371 4.36 -5.53 -30.96
N PHE A 372 4.76 -6.37 -29.98
CA PHE A 372 5.30 -5.92 -28.70
C PHE A 372 6.76 -6.34 -28.45
N ASP A 373 7.44 -6.86 -29.49
CA ASP A 373 8.78 -7.47 -29.39
C ASP A 373 8.89 -8.57 -28.32
N LEU A 374 7.80 -9.33 -28.10
CA LEU A 374 7.78 -10.41 -27.11
C LEU A 374 8.60 -11.60 -27.59
N LYS A 375 9.48 -12.10 -26.72
CA LYS A 375 10.28 -13.30 -26.98
C LYS A 375 9.81 -14.51 -26.17
N ASP A 376 9.34 -14.26 -24.96
CA ASP A 376 8.97 -15.31 -24.02
C ASP A 376 7.69 -14.94 -23.26
N VAL A 377 6.99 -15.98 -22.81
CA VAL A 377 5.74 -15.88 -22.01
C VAL A 377 5.91 -16.69 -20.73
N VAL A 378 5.50 -16.14 -19.60
CA VAL A 378 5.54 -16.82 -18.29
C VAL A 378 4.13 -17.01 -17.75
N THR A 379 3.82 -18.24 -17.34
CA THR A 379 2.54 -18.63 -16.76
C THR A 379 2.70 -19.40 -15.46
N LYS A 380 1.59 -19.51 -14.71
CA LYS A 380 1.46 -20.46 -13.60
C LYS A 380 1.69 -21.91 -14.06
N PRO A 381 2.04 -22.82 -13.15
CA PRO A 381 1.96 -24.25 -13.40
C PRO A 381 0.57 -24.67 -13.86
N GLY A 382 0.49 -25.68 -14.72
CA GLY A 382 -0.76 -26.25 -15.22
C GLY A 382 -1.38 -25.54 -16.43
N TRP A 383 -0.88 -24.37 -16.81
CA TRP A 383 -1.29 -23.72 -18.06
C TRP A 383 -0.72 -24.47 -19.27
N GLN A 384 -1.45 -24.48 -20.39
CA GLN A 384 -1.06 -25.16 -21.62
C GLN A 384 -1.17 -24.22 -22.82
N LEU A 385 -0.12 -23.43 -23.05
CA LEU A 385 -0.04 -22.58 -24.24
C LEU A 385 0.37 -23.38 -25.47
N ASN A 386 -0.10 -22.98 -26.66
CA ASN A 386 0.38 -23.47 -27.95
C ASN A 386 1.75 -22.87 -28.32
N LEU A 387 2.71 -23.04 -27.41
CA LEU A 387 4.09 -22.55 -27.51
C LEU A 387 5.07 -23.63 -26.99
N PRO A 388 6.30 -23.70 -27.52
CA PRO A 388 7.34 -24.54 -26.95
C PRO A 388 7.70 -24.09 -25.52
N SER A 389 7.65 -25.01 -24.55
CA SER A 389 8.14 -24.74 -23.19
C SER A 389 9.65 -24.86 -23.12
N VAL A 390 10.31 -23.85 -22.56
CA VAL A 390 11.76 -23.78 -22.34
C VAL A 390 12.15 -24.32 -20.97
N PHE A 391 11.35 -23.99 -19.94
CA PHE A 391 11.61 -24.39 -18.56
C PHE A 391 10.29 -24.61 -17.83
N ARG A 392 10.24 -25.61 -16.93
CA ARG A 392 9.07 -25.95 -16.12
C ARG A 392 9.53 -26.24 -14.69
N SER A 393 8.83 -25.68 -13.72
CA SER A 393 8.97 -25.99 -12.30
C SER A 393 7.65 -25.78 -11.57
N ASP A 394 7.64 -26.01 -10.25
CA ASP A 394 6.46 -25.78 -9.40
C ASP A 394 6.13 -24.30 -9.25
N GLU A 395 7.06 -23.40 -9.57
CA GLU A 395 6.82 -21.96 -9.58
C GLU A 395 6.09 -21.49 -10.84
N GLY A 396 6.35 -22.11 -11.99
CA GLY A 396 5.79 -21.66 -13.26
C GLY A 396 6.35 -22.35 -14.50
N ILE A 397 5.90 -21.87 -15.66
CA ILE A 397 6.34 -22.35 -16.97
C ILE A 397 6.83 -21.16 -17.79
N LEU A 398 8.01 -21.31 -18.38
CA LEU A 398 8.57 -20.39 -19.35
C LEU A 398 8.35 -20.96 -20.75
N TYR A 399 7.64 -20.22 -21.58
CA TYR A 399 7.43 -20.51 -23.01
C TYR A 399 8.23 -19.54 -23.86
N THR A 400 8.58 -19.97 -25.08
CA THR A 400 9.21 -19.10 -26.09
C THR A 400 8.28 -18.93 -27.28
N ILE A 401 8.25 -17.72 -27.84
CA ILE A 401 7.55 -17.43 -29.10
C ILE A 401 8.55 -17.65 -30.24
N PRO A 402 8.42 -18.72 -31.04
CA PRO A 402 9.36 -18.99 -32.12
C PRO A 402 9.19 -17.95 -33.23
N PRO A 403 10.28 -17.49 -33.87
CA PRO A 403 10.19 -16.54 -34.98
C PRO A 403 9.34 -17.12 -36.12
N ARG A 404 8.73 -16.24 -36.93
CA ARG A 404 8.10 -16.66 -38.19
C ARG A 404 9.15 -17.28 -39.10
N SER A 405 8.89 -18.49 -39.57
CA SER A 405 9.74 -19.19 -40.54
C SER A 405 9.89 -18.34 -41.80
N GLY A 406 11.10 -17.82 -42.06
CA GLY A 406 11.41 -16.98 -43.21
C GLY A 406 12.08 -15.65 -42.88
N VAL A 407 11.99 -15.18 -41.63
CA VAL A 407 12.76 -14.01 -41.16
C VAL A 407 14.12 -14.50 -40.66
N LYS A 408 15.17 -14.35 -41.48
CA LYS A 408 16.55 -14.55 -41.00
C LYS A 408 16.82 -13.48 -39.94
N ASN A 409 17.13 -13.89 -38.71
CA ASN A 409 17.60 -12.99 -37.66
C ASN A 409 18.80 -12.20 -38.21
N GLN A 410 18.62 -10.89 -38.39
CA GLN A 410 19.71 -9.94 -38.64
C GLN A 410 20.35 -9.51 -37.33
#